data_AF-A0AAD7ZWI3-F1
#
_entry.id   AF-A0AAD7ZWI3-F1
#
_cell.length_a   1.000
_cell.length_b   1.000
_cell.length_c   1.000
_cell.angle_alpha   90.00
_cell.angle_beta   90.00
_cell.angle_gamma   90.00
#
_symmetry.space_group_name_H-M   'P 1'
#
loop_
_entity.id
_entity.type
_entity.pdbx_description
1 polymer ?
#
loop_
_entity_poly.entity_id
_entity_poly.type
_entity_poly.pdbx_seq_one_letter_code
_entity_poly.pdbx_strand_id
1 'polypeptide(L)'
;VPTGQDISGMTFFRTKQSGGFIDVWWLYDDGGLTMLLPYILSTRNLWSNCKLRVFALVNRQHEAEVEERNMASLLSKFRIDYQSLTMVTGITEKPQPNTVDFFNEVLEGFREENSADPDMCVTDVELGGLQGKTDRQLRLRELLLTNSRDSKLVVMSLPMPRKGVVSAPLYMAWLEVLTKGMPPFLLVRGNQTSVLTFYS
;
A
#
# COMPACT_ATOMS: atom_id res chain seq x y z
N VAL A 1 -7.16 -16.48 -28.31
CA VAL A 1 -6.83 -17.63 -27.44
C VAL A 1 -5.90 -17.10 -26.37
N PRO A 2 -6.18 -17.26 -25.06
CA PRO A 2 -5.29 -16.77 -24.01
C PRO A 2 -3.94 -17.49 -24.16
N THR A 3 -2.84 -16.74 -24.09
CA THR A 3 -1.50 -17.32 -24.18
C THR A 3 -1.17 -18.11 -22.90
N GLY A 4 -0.19 -19.01 -22.94
CA GLY A 4 0.20 -19.82 -21.76
C GLY A 4 0.62 -18.96 -20.55
N GLN A 5 1.10 -17.74 -20.77
CA GLN A 5 1.35 -16.75 -19.71
C GLN A 5 0.07 -16.24 -19.06
N ASP A 6 -1.00 -15.98 -19.83
CA ASP A 6 -2.29 -15.49 -19.29
C ASP A 6 -2.93 -16.51 -18.33
N ILE A 7 -2.87 -17.80 -18.69
CA ILE A 7 -3.41 -18.88 -17.86
C ILE A 7 -2.62 -19.00 -16.55
N SER A 8 -1.29 -18.89 -16.61
CA SER A 8 -0.43 -18.95 -15.43
C SER A 8 -0.72 -17.82 -14.42
N GLY A 9 -1.02 -16.61 -14.92
CA GLY A 9 -1.44 -15.48 -14.09
C GLY A 9 -2.79 -15.72 -13.42
N MET A 10 -3.77 -16.27 -14.15
CA MET A 10 -5.10 -16.59 -13.60
C MET A 10 -5.06 -17.66 -12.51
N THR A 11 -4.12 -18.60 -12.59
CA THR A 11 -3.97 -19.68 -11.59
C THR A 11 -2.98 -19.37 -10.48
N PHE A 12 -2.35 -18.19 -10.50
CA PHE A 12 -1.28 -17.82 -9.56
C PHE A 12 -1.64 -18.12 -8.09
N PHE A 13 -2.85 -17.73 -7.66
CA PHE A 13 -3.33 -17.95 -6.29
C PHE A 13 -3.79 -19.37 -5.97
N ARG A 14 -3.93 -20.24 -6.99
CA ARG A 14 -4.37 -21.63 -6.85
C ARG A 14 -3.22 -22.62 -6.72
N THR A 15 -2.01 -22.20 -7.11
CA THR A 15 -0.79 -23.03 -7.05
C THR A 15 0.01 -22.73 -5.79
N LYS A 16 0.72 -23.75 -5.29
CA LYS A 16 1.64 -23.59 -4.16
C LYS A 16 2.80 -22.69 -4.58
N GLN A 17 3.06 -21.65 -3.79
CA GLN A 17 4.17 -20.75 -4.01
C GLN A 17 5.49 -21.46 -3.65
N SER A 18 6.49 -21.35 -4.54
CA SER A 18 7.82 -21.93 -4.32
C SER A 18 8.59 -21.27 -3.17
N GLY A 19 8.13 -20.11 -2.70
CA GLY A 19 8.75 -19.28 -1.68
C GLY A 19 8.65 -17.80 -2.05
N GLY A 20 9.33 -16.94 -1.29
CA GLY A 20 9.37 -15.49 -1.51
C GLY A 20 8.76 -14.72 -0.34
N PHE A 21 8.39 -13.47 -0.59
CA PHE A 21 7.91 -12.57 0.46
C PHE A 21 6.46 -12.18 0.24
N ILE A 22 5.71 -12.11 1.35
CA ILE A 22 4.48 -11.33 1.44
C ILE A 22 4.85 -10.07 2.20
N ASP A 23 4.76 -8.94 1.54
CA ASP A 23 5.11 -7.65 2.13
C ASP A 23 3.87 -6.95 2.65
N VAL A 24 3.94 -6.51 3.89
CA VAL A 24 2.85 -5.83 4.57
C VAL A 24 3.26 -4.39 4.83
N TRP A 25 2.62 -3.46 4.14
CA TRP A 25 2.80 -2.02 4.31
C TRP A 25 1.72 -1.49 5.24
N TRP A 26 2.05 -1.46 6.53
CA TRP A 26 1.16 -1.04 7.59
C TRP A 26 1.32 0.47 7.82
N LEU A 27 0.52 1.25 7.10
CA LEU A 27 0.67 2.72 7.05
C LEU A 27 -0.14 3.45 8.13
N TYR A 28 -1.26 2.85 8.54
CA TYR A 28 -2.20 3.42 9.50
C TYR A 28 -2.79 2.33 10.38
N ASP A 29 -3.24 2.70 11.57
CA ASP A 29 -4.03 1.79 12.40
C ASP A 29 -5.41 1.54 11.77
N ASP A 30 -5.63 0.31 11.33
CA ASP A 30 -6.87 -0.17 10.73
C ASP A 30 -7.57 -1.21 11.62
N GLY A 31 -7.24 -1.26 12.90
CA GLY A 31 -7.72 -2.29 13.83
C GLY A 31 -6.98 -3.62 13.70
N GLY A 32 -5.90 -3.67 12.90
CA GLY A 32 -5.04 -4.84 12.72
C GLY A 32 -5.42 -5.74 11.54
N LEU A 33 -6.41 -5.35 10.73
CA LEU A 33 -6.88 -6.16 9.60
C LEU A 33 -5.80 -6.32 8.53
N THR A 34 -5.05 -5.26 8.22
CA THR A 34 -3.93 -5.27 7.26
C THR A 34 -2.86 -6.30 7.64
N MET A 35 -2.67 -6.56 8.94
CA MET A 35 -1.74 -7.58 9.45
C MET A 35 -2.36 -8.98 9.54
N LEU A 36 -3.64 -9.06 9.91
CA LEU A 36 -4.34 -10.33 10.09
C LEU A 36 -4.46 -11.13 8.78
N LEU A 37 -4.79 -10.46 7.67
CA LEU A 37 -4.95 -11.11 6.37
C LEU A 37 -3.68 -11.84 5.89
N PRO A 38 -2.49 -11.20 5.81
CA PRO A 38 -1.26 -11.88 5.40
C PRO A 38 -0.82 -12.97 6.39
N TYR A 39 -1.10 -12.80 7.69
CA TYR A 39 -0.87 -13.87 8.67
C TYR A 39 -1.74 -15.10 8.39
N ILE A 40 -3.05 -14.93 8.18
CA ILE A 40 -3.92 -16.06 7.83
C ILE A 40 -3.42 -16.75 6.56
N LEU A 41 -3.02 -15.98 5.55
CA LEU A 41 -2.45 -16.52 4.31
C LEU A 41 -1.20 -17.35 4.58
N SER A 42 -0.24 -16.87 5.37
CA SER A 42 1.00 -17.59 5.66
C SER A 42 0.77 -18.92 6.39
N THR A 43 -0.34 -19.06 7.14
CA THR A 43 -0.71 -20.35 7.76
C THR A 43 -1.24 -21.39 6.77
N ARG A 44 -1.56 -21.02 5.52
CA ARG A 44 -2.15 -21.93 4.52
C ARG A 44 -1.06 -22.62 3.70
N ASN A 45 -1.30 -23.87 3.33
CA ASN A 45 -0.37 -24.72 2.58
C ASN A 45 0.15 -24.12 1.26
N LEU A 46 -0.63 -23.25 0.62
CA LEU A 46 -0.24 -22.60 -0.63
C LEU A 46 0.83 -21.52 -0.44
N TRP A 47 0.87 -20.90 0.73
CA TRP A 47 1.73 -19.76 1.05
C TRP A 47 2.68 -20.03 2.22
N SER A 48 2.70 -21.26 2.75
CA SER A 48 3.51 -21.67 3.91
C SER A 48 5.02 -21.48 3.71
N ASN A 49 5.48 -21.40 2.46
CA ASN A 49 6.88 -21.17 2.12
C ASN A 49 7.23 -19.68 1.97
N CYS A 50 6.24 -18.79 1.98
CA CYS A 50 6.43 -17.35 1.89
C CYS A 50 6.66 -16.77 3.29
N LYS A 51 7.59 -15.82 3.38
CA LYS A 51 7.94 -15.14 4.63
C LYS A 51 7.31 -13.76 4.67
N LEU A 52 6.82 -13.35 5.85
CA LEU A 52 6.23 -12.03 6.04
C LEU A 52 7.33 -10.99 6.28
N ARG A 53 7.29 -9.87 5.56
CA ARG A 53 8.08 -8.66 5.87
C ARG A 53 7.14 -7.51 6.16
N VAL A 54 7.36 -6.81 7.26
CA VAL A 54 6.50 -5.71 7.70
C VAL A 54 7.23 -4.39 7.49
N PHE A 55 6.55 -3.46 6.82
CA PHE A 55 7.02 -2.11 6.56
C PHE A 55 6.07 -1.14 7.26
N ALA A 56 6.61 -0.28 8.11
CA ALA A 56 5.85 0.72 8.84
C ALA A 56 6.45 2.11 8.61
N LEU A 57 5.58 3.12 8.48
CA LEU A 57 6.03 4.49 8.25
C LEU A 57 6.41 5.17 9.56
N VAL A 58 7.52 5.90 9.54
CA VAL A 58 7.91 6.78 10.65
C VAL A 58 7.80 8.23 10.24
N ASN A 59 7.04 9.01 10.99
CA ASN A 59 6.88 10.44 10.77
C ASN A 59 8.11 11.25 11.24
N ARG A 60 8.85 10.79 12.26
CA ARG A 60 10.02 11.46 12.83
C ARG A 60 11.12 10.46 13.19
N GLN A 61 12.33 10.68 12.69
CA GLN A 61 13.48 9.78 12.91
C GLN A 61 13.77 9.52 14.40
N HIS A 62 13.55 10.50 15.27
CA HIS A 62 13.78 10.36 16.73
C HIS A 62 12.80 9.41 17.43
N GLU A 63 11.65 9.10 16.82
CA GLU A 63 10.62 8.23 17.39
C GLU A 63 10.72 6.80 16.80
N ALA A 64 11.58 6.56 15.81
CA ALA A 64 11.66 5.31 15.06
C ALA A 64 11.90 4.08 15.94
N GLU A 65 12.86 4.15 16.87
CA GLU A 65 13.20 3.02 17.76
C GLU A 65 12.07 2.66 18.72
N VAL A 66 11.34 3.67 19.22
CA VAL A 66 10.22 3.45 20.14
C VAL A 66 9.05 2.81 19.40
N GLU A 67 8.72 3.34 18.23
CA GLU A 67 7.67 2.80 17.37
C GLU A 67 7.98 1.37 16.91
N GLU A 68 9.24 1.09 16.55
CA GLU A 68 9.68 -0.26 16.19
C GLU A 68 9.49 -1.24 17.35
N ARG A 69 9.90 -0.87 18.57
CA ARG A 69 9.71 -1.71 19.77
C ARG A 69 8.23 -1.94 20.08
N ASN A 70 7.40 -0.90 19.95
CA ASN A 70 5.96 -1.00 20.17
C ASN A 70 5.32 -1.97 19.17
N MET A 71 5.66 -1.84 17.89
CA MET A 71 5.17 -2.74 16.86
C MET A 71 5.68 -4.16 17.02
N ALA A 72 6.97 -4.35 17.32
CA ALA A 72 7.54 -5.68 17.57
C ALA A 72 6.84 -6.37 18.77
N SER A 73 6.58 -5.62 19.85
CA SER A 73 5.82 -6.10 21.01
C SER A 73 4.39 -6.50 20.63
N LEU A 74 3.72 -5.68 19.82
CA LEU A 74 2.36 -5.94 19.34
C LEU A 74 2.30 -7.20 18.46
N LEU A 75 3.21 -7.34 17.49
CA LEU A 75 3.30 -8.51 16.61
C LEU A 75 3.61 -9.80 17.41
N SER A 76 4.49 -9.70 18.41
CA SER A 76 4.81 -10.80 19.32
C SER A 76 3.58 -11.25 20.12
N LYS A 77 2.81 -10.29 20.68
CA LYS A 77 1.57 -10.62 21.41
C LYS A 77 0.54 -11.29 20.52
N PHE A 78 0.48 -10.94 19.24
CA PHE A 78 -0.40 -11.59 18.27
C PHE A 78 0.16 -12.89 17.69
N ARG A 79 1.37 -13.31 18.12
CA ARG A 79 2.06 -14.52 17.66
C ARG A 79 2.18 -14.55 16.13
N ILE A 80 2.39 -13.37 15.53
CA ILE A 80 2.61 -13.24 14.10
C ILE A 80 4.11 -13.39 13.87
N ASP A 81 4.50 -14.51 13.26
CA ASP A 81 5.88 -14.72 12.84
C ASP A 81 6.17 -13.88 11.59
N TYR A 82 7.21 -13.06 11.68
CA TYR A 82 7.71 -12.24 10.58
C TYR A 82 9.22 -12.34 10.47
N GLN A 83 9.75 -12.13 9.27
CA GLN A 83 11.18 -12.18 9.01
C GLN A 83 11.89 -10.88 9.34
N SER A 84 11.26 -9.75 9.03
CA SER A 84 11.83 -8.43 9.29
C SER A 84 10.73 -7.39 9.49
N LEU A 85 10.97 -6.47 10.42
CA LEU A 85 10.24 -5.22 10.56
C LEU A 85 11.15 -4.10 10.08
N THR A 86 10.68 -3.27 9.15
CA THR A 86 11.47 -2.18 8.57
C THR A 86 10.73 -0.86 8.74
N MET A 87 11.37 0.06 9.44
CA MET A 87 10.89 1.41 9.63
C MET A 87 11.25 2.26 8.41
N VAL A 88 10.27 2.51 7.55
CA VAL A 88 10.46 3.26 6.31
C VAL A 88 10.48 4.75 6.61
N THR A 89 11.54 5.41 6.16
CA THR A 89 11.74 6.86 6.28
C THR A 89 11.72 7.52 4.90
N GLY A 90 11.70 8.86 4.85
CA GLY A 90 11.80 9.60 3.60
C GLY A 90 10.50 9.71 2.80
N ILE A 91 9.33 9.37 3.36
CA ILE A 91 8.03 9.56 2.69
C ILE A 91 7.68 11.05 2.46
N THR A 92 8.29 11.96 3.22
CA THR A 92 8.10 13.41 3.07
C THR A 92 9.12 14.06 2.13
N GLU A 93 10.03 13.27 1.54
CA GLU A 93 10.96 13.76 0.53
C GLU A 93 10.23 14.05 -0.78
N LYS A 94 10.82 14.94 -1.59
CA LYS A 94 10.26 15.24 -2.91
C LYS A 94 10.32 14.00 -3.81
N PRO A 95 9.24 13.68 -4.54
CA PRO A 95 9.24 12.59 -5.49
C PRO A 95 10.20 12.89 -6.65
N GLN A 96 10.66 11.83 -7.29
CA GLN A 96 11.51 11.91 -8.48
C GLN A 96 10.71 12.45 -9.67
N PRO A 97 11.36 13.21 -10.59
CA PRO A 97 10.68 13.81 -11.74
C PRO A 97 9.95 12.79 -12.61
N ASN A 98 10.54 11.63 -12.84
CA ASN A 98 9.92 10.55 -13.62
C ASN A 98 8.62 10.01 -12.99
N THR A 99 8.53 9.98 -11.66
CA THR A 99 7.31 9.58 -10.94
C THR A 99 6.23 10.65 -11.10
N VAL A 100 6.61 11.92 -11.10
CA VAL A 100 5.71 13.06 -11.32
C VAL A 100 5.18 13.05 -12.76
N ASP A 101 6.05 12.82 -13.74
CA ASP A 101 5.68 12.73 -15.16
C ASP A 101 4.68 11.59 -15.38
N PHE A 102 4.97 10.40 -14.83
CA PHE A 102 4.05 9.27 -14.88
C PHE A 102 2.68 9.57 -14.23
N PHE A 103 2.65 10.30 -13.11
CA PHE A 103 1.39 10.73 -12.50
C PHE A 103 0.63 11.73 -13.37
N ASN A 104 1.33 12.63 -14.05
CA ASN A 104 0.72 13.56 -15.00
C ASN A 104 0.09 12.82 -16.19
N GLU A 105 0.75 11.79 -16.71
CA GLU A 105 0.22 10.91 -17.77
C GLU A 105 -1.06 10.18 -17.31
N VAL A 106 -1.09 9.67 -16.08
CA VAL A 106 -2.30 9.03 -15.51
C VAL A 106 -3.48 10.01 -15.42
N LEU A 107 -3.20 11.30 -15.22
CA LEU A 107 -4.21 12.34 -15.09
C LEU A 107 -4.60 13.05 -16.39
N GLU A 108 -3.87 12.85 -17.50
CA GLU A 108 -4.01 13.66 -18.73
C GLU A 108 -5.46 13.73 -19.25
N GLY A 109 -6.23 12.65 -19.12
CA GLY A 109 -7.63 12.56 -19.55
C GLY A 109 -8.68 13.05 -18.55
N PHE A 110 -8.28 13.48 -17.35
CA PHE A 110 -9.19 13.87 -16.26
C PHE A 110 -9.00 15.32 -15.79
N ARG A 111 -8.08 16.07 -16.40
CA ARG A 111 -7.83 17.48 -16.07
C ARG A 111 -8.77 18.38 -16.88
N GLU A 112 -9.65 19.08 -16.19
CA GLU A 112 -10.57 20.03 -16.80
C GLU A 112 -10.97 21.13 -15.82
N GLU A 113 -10.91 22.39 -16.25
CA GLU A 113 -11.25 23.56 -15.42
C GLU A 113 -12.74 23.90 -15.44
N ASN A 114 -13.47 23.53 -16.51
CA ASN A 114 -14.86 23.95 -16.76
C ASN A 114 -15.82 22.75 -16.94
N SER A 115 -15.61 21.68 -16.18
CA SER A 115 -16.53 20.54 -16.20
C SER A 115 -17.91 20.93 -15.67
N ALA A 116 -18.96 20.40 -16.30
CA ALA A 116 -20.33 20.51 -15.79
C ALA A 116 -20.54 19.73 -14.48
N ASP A 117 -19.65 18.76 -14.18
CA ASP A 117 -19.64 17.98 -12.95
C ASP A 117 -18.26 18.10 -12.26
N PRO A 118 -18.15 18.88 -11.17
CA PRO A 118 -16.90 19.05 -10.43
C PRO A 118 -16.32 17.76 -9.82
N ASP A 119 -17.13 16.70 -9.67
CA ASP A 119 -16.67 15.45 -9.07
C ASP A 119 -15.98 14.51 -10.09
N MET A 120 -16.09 14.81 -11.38
CA MET A 120 -15.58 13.99 -12.50
C MET A 120 -14.27 14.50 -13.10
N CYS A 121 -13.78 15.67 -12.67
CA CYS A 121 -12.55 16.27 -13.17
C CYS A 121 -11.59 16.64 -12.04
N VAL A 122 -10.34 16.91 -12.39
CA VAL A 122 -9.31 17.43 -11.50
C VAL A 122 -8.94 18.84 -11.96
N THR A 123 -9.04 19.82 -11.05
CA THR A 123 -8.67 21.22 -11.31
C THR A 123 -7.23 21.50 -10.85
N ASP A 124 -6.60 22.52 -11.44
CA ASP A 124 -5.26 22.94 -11.02
C ASP A 124 -5.26 23.50 -9.59
N VAL A 125 -6.38 24.10 -9.16
CA VAL A 125 -6.58 24.57 -7.78
C VAL A 125 -6.57 23.39 -6.81
N GLU A 126 -7.26 22.29 -7.14
CA GLU A 126 -7.26 21.06 -6.33
C GLU A 126 -5.85 20.47 -6.25
N LEU A 127 -5.16 20.34 -7.39
CA LEU A 127 -3.80 19.80 -7.44
C LEU A 127 -2.82 20.63 -6.62
N GLY A 128 -2.89 21.96 -6.72
CA GLY A 128 -2.07 22.87 -5.91
C GLY A 128 -2.37 22.74 -4.41
N GLY A 129 -3.64 22.69 -4.04
CA GLY A 129 -4.07 22.56 -2.64
C GLY A 129 -3.71 21.21 -1.99
N LEU A 130 -3.60 20.14 -2.80
CA LEU A 130 -3.31 18.79 -2.34
C LEU A 130 -1.88 18.31 -2.67
N GLN A 131 -1.01 19.19 -3.18
CA GLN A 131 0.34 18.84 -3.63
C GLN A 131 1.11 18.02 -2.59
N GLY A 132 1.13 18.45 -1.33
CA GLY A 132 1.84 17.71 -0.27
C GLY A 132 1.28 16.31 0.01
N LYS A 133 0.01 16.04 -0.29
CA LYS A 133 -0.56 14.67 -0.21
C LYS A 133 -0.21 13.86 -1.45
N THR A 134 -0.29 14.47 -2.62
CA THR A 134 0.13 13.86 -3.89
C THR A 134 1.58 13.43 -3.81
N ASP A 135 2.50 14.32 -3.41
CA ASP A 135 3.93 14.04 -3.27
C ASP A 135 4.20 12.84 -2.36
N ARG A 136 3.44 12.70 -1.25
CA ARG A 136 3.54 11.54 -0.36
C ARG A 136 3.13 10.23 -1.04
N GLN A 137 2.08 10.24 -1.88
CA GLN A 137 1.69 9.04 -2.64
C GLN A 137 2.73 8.68 -3.70
N LEU A 138 3.27 9.68 -4.39
CA LEU A 138 4.34 9.48 -5.38
C LEU A 138 5.60 8.92 -4.72
N ARG A 139 6.00 9.49 -3.57
CA ARG A 139 7.15 9.01 -2.81
C ARG A 139 6.91 7.61 -2.26
N LEU A 140 5.69 7.30 -1.81
CA LEU A 140 5.31 5.96 -1.38
C LEU A 140 5.43 4.93 -2.53
N ARG A 141 5.05 5.28 -3.76
CA ARG A 141 5.28 4.41 -4.95
C ARG A 141 6.75 4.07 -5.11
N GLU A 142 7.64 5.03 -5.00
CA GLU A 142 9.09 4.80 -5.16
C GLU A 142 9.63 3.83 -4.10
N LEU A 143 9.16 4.00 -2.86
CA LEU A 143 9.51 3.13 -1.75
C LEU A 143 8.95 1.71 -1.96
N LEU A 144 7.71 1.59 -2.44
CA LEU A 144 7.09 0.31 -2.82
C LEU A 144 7.89 -0.42 -3.90
N LEU A 145 8.25 0.29 -4.98
CA LEU A 145 9.04 -0.28 -6.08
C LEU A 145 10.44 -0.71 -5.62
N THR A 146 11.06 0.04 -4.72
CA THR A 146 12.40 -0.26 -4.22
C THR A 146 12.41 -1.52 -3.34
N ASN A 147 11.39 -1.71 -2.50
CA ASN A 147 11.40 -2.75 -1.46
C ASN A 147 10.57 -4.00 -1.81
N SER A 148 9.55 -3.85 -2.66
CA SER A 148 8.47 -4.84 -2.82
C SER A 148 8.18 -5.24 -4.27
N ARG A 149 9.02 -4.85 -5.24
CA ARG A 149 8.83 -5.19 -6.67
C ARG A 149 8.87 -6.69 -6.96
N ASP A 150 9.66 -7.45 -6.22
CA ASP A 150 9.84 -8.90 -6.45
C ASP A 150 9.04 -9.77 -5.47
N SER A 151 8.14 -9.14 -4.71
CA SER A 151 7.31 -9.83 -3.72
C SER A 151 6.21 -10.66 -4.38
N LYS A 152 5.74 -11.69 -3.70
CA LYS A 152 4.66 -12.56 -4.21
C LYS A 152 3.28 -11.95 -4.02
N LEU A 153 3.14 -11.12 -2.98
CA LEU A 153 1.94 -10.38 -2.65
C LEU A 153 2.36 -9.15 -1.86
N VAL A 154 1.76 -8.01 -2.18
CA VAL A 154 1.86 -6.79 -1.36
C VAL A 154 0.50 -6.53 -0.74
N VAL A 155 0.45 -6.40 0.58
CA VAL A 155 -0.74 -6.02 1.33
C VAL A 155 -0.47 -4.64 1.92
N MET A 156 -1.30 -3.65 1.63
CA MET A 156 -1.09 -2.28 2.10
C MET A 156 -2.37 -1.70 2.66
N SER A 157 -2.25 -0.93 3.73
CA SER A 157 -3.35 -0.11 4.21
C SER A 157 -3.80 0.88 3.13
N LEU A 158 -5.09 0.84 2.76
CA LEU A 158 -5.68 1.69 1.74
C LEU A 158 -5.58 3.16 2.19
N PRO A 159 -4.84 4.01 1.46
CA PRO A 159 -4.81 5.43 1.76
C PRO A 159 -6.20 6.01 1.50
N MET A 160 -6.87 6.54 2.53
CA MET A 160 -8.23 7.07 2.37
C MET A 160 -8.26 8.57 2.64
N PRO A 161 -8.61 9.41 1.64
CA PRO A 161 -8.85 10.82 1.87
C PRO A 161 -10.12 11.06 2.70
N ARG A 162 -10.21 12.23 3.32
CA ARG A 162 -11.47 12.69 3.93
C ARG A 162 -12.50 12.94 2.82
N LYS A 163 -13.74 12.53 3.05
CA LYS A 163 -14.84 12.72 2.10
C LYS A 163 -15.00 14.21 1.75
N GLY A 164 -15.14 14.51 0.46
CA GLY A 164 -15.32 15.87 -0.05
C GLY A 164 -14.06 16.73 -0.11
N VAL A 165 -12.88 16.16 0.18
CA VAL A 165 -11.60 16.88 0.08
C VAL A 165 -10.86 16.58 -1.22
N VAL A 166 -11.13 15.42 -1.83
CA VAL A 166 -10.43 14.92 -3.01
C VAL A 166 -11.48 14.42 -4.01
N SER A 167 -11.37 14.83 -5.25
CA SER A 167 -12.20 14.38 -6.37
C SER A 167 -11.99 12.88 -6.63
N ALA A 168 -13.01 12.23 -7.19
CA ALA A 168 -12.93 10.82 -7.55
C ALA A 168 -11.76 10.50 -8.50
N PRO A 169 -11.54 11.25 -9.61
CA PRO A 169 -10.42 10.98 -10.52
C PRO A 169 -9.05 11.16 -9.83
N LEU A 170 -8.86 12.19 -9.00
CA LEU A 170 -7.59 12.39 -8.30
C LEU A 170 -7.31 11.25 -7.32
N TYR A 171 -8.32 10.81 -6.56
CA TYR A 171 -8.18 9.68 -5.66
C TYR A 171 -7.83 8.39 -6.41
N MET A 172 -8.51 8.11 -7.52
CA MET A 172 -8.22 6.95 -8.36
C MET A 172 -6.83 7.01 -8.99
N ALA A 173 -6.37 8.20 -9.40
CA ALA A 173 -5.03 8.40 -9.90
C ALA A 173 -3.96 8.08 -8.83
N TRP A 174 -4.18 8.45 -7.56
CA TRP A 174 -3.28 8.04 -6.47
C TRP A 174 -3.21 6.51 -6.34
N LEU A 175 -4.34 5.80 -6.40
CA LEU A 175 -4.36 4.34 -6.30
C LEU A 175 -3.70 3.65 -7.50
N GLU A 176 -3.96 4.13 -8.72
CA GLU A 176 -3.31 3.65 -9.94
C GLU A 176 -1.80 3.83 -9.84
N VAL A 177 -1.34 5.02 -9.42
CA VAL A 177 0.09 5.27 -9.25
C VAL A 177 0.71 4.36 -8.19
N LEU A 178 0.04 4.03 -7.09
CA LEU A 178 0.61 3.11 -6.10
C LEU A 178 0.73 1.66 -6.60
N THR A 179 -0.20 1.23 -7.45
CA THR A 179 -0.37 -0.21 -7.75
C THR A 179 0.11 -0.61 -9.15
N LYS A 180 0.19 0.32 -10.11
CA LYS A 180 0.57 -0.01 -11.49
C LYS A 180 1.98 -0.57 -11.57
N GLY A 181 2.10 -1.76 -12.16
CA GLY A 181 3.38 -2.45 -12.34
C GLY A 181 3.92 -3.13 -11.07
N MET A 182 3.13 -3.20 -10.00
CA MET A 182 3.46 -3.98 -8.81
C MET A 182 3.06 -5.46 -8.98
N PRO A 183 3.62 -6.37 -8.18
CA PRO A 183 3.07 -7.71 -7.98
C PRO A 183 1.61 -7.65 -7.53
N PRO A 184 0.90 -8.81 -7.44
CA PRO A 184 -0.45 -8.83 -6.95
C PRO A 184 -0.58 -8.03 -5.64
N PHE A 185 -1.52 -7.09 -5.64
CA PHE A 185 -1.59 -6.02 -4.65
C PHE A 185 -2.96 -6.03 -3.99
N LEU A 186 -2.99 -6.00 -2.66
CA LEU A 186 -4.20 -5.96 -1.87
C LEU A 186 -4.24 -4.68 -1.03
N LEU A 187 -5.14 -3.77 -1.40
CA LEU A 187 -5.44 -2.59 -0.60
C LEU A 187 -6.48 -2.94 0.46
N VAL A 188 -6.16 -2.71 1.73
CA VAL A 188 -6.98 -3.12 2.88
C VAL A 188 -7.44 -1.92 3.67
N ARG A 189 -8.73 -1.87 3.99
CA ARG A 189 -9.28 -0.88 4.92
C ARG A 189 -10.13 -1.58 5.97
N GLY A 190 -9.67 -1.52 7.22
CA GLY A 190 -10.50 -1.89 8.36
C GLY A 190 -11.54 -0.83 8.72
N ASN A 191 -12.49 -1.21 9.57
CA ASN A 191 -13.52 -0.35 10.15
C ASN A 191 -13.09 0.26 11.50
N GLN A 192 -11.77 0.27 11.80
CA GLN A 192 -11.17 0.77 13.04
C GLN A 192 -11.65 0.03 14.32
N THR A 193 -12.40 -1.05 14.19
CA THR A 193 -12.72 -1.94 15.31
C THR A 193 -11.60 -2.95 15.43
N SER A 194 -11.06 -3.14 16.63
CA SER A 194 -9.95 -4.10 16.83
C SER A 194 -10.39 -5.51 16.45
N VAL A 195 -9.71 -6.10 15.47
CA VAL A 195 -9.89 -7.50 15.09
C VAL A 195 -8.85 -8.42 15.73
N LEU A 196 -7.84 -7.84 16.35
CA LEU A 196 -6.82 -8.53 17.11
C LEU A 196 -7.14 -8.38 18.60
N THR A 197 -7.89 -9.32 19.15
CA THR A 197 -8.29 -9.33 20.56
C THR A 197 -7.38 -10.24 21.38
N PHE A 198 -7.02 -9.78 22.58
CA PHE A 198 -6.27 -10.58 23.53
C PHE A 198 -7.23 -11.50 24.29
N TYR A 199 -6.86 -12.77 24.45
CA TYR A 199 -7.41 -13.58 25.53
C TYR A 199 -6.65 -13.18 26.80
N SER A 200 -7.36 -12.49 27.71
CA SER A 200 -6.88 -12.23 29.07
C SER A 200 -6.89 -13.50 29.91
#